data_AF-A0A970J3C2-F1
#
_entry.id   AF-A0A970J3C2-F1
#
_cell.length_a   1.000
_cell.length_b   1.000
_cell.length_c   1.000
_cell.angle_alpha   90.00
_cell.angle_beta   90.00
_cell.angle_gamma   90.00
#
_symmetry.space_group_name_H-M   'P 1'
#
loop_
_entity.id
_entity.type
_entity.pdbx_description
1 polymer ?
#
loop_
_entity_poly.entity_id
_entity_poly.type
_entity_poly.pdbx_seq_one_letter_code
_entity_poly.pdbx_strand_id
1 'polypeptide(L)' 'GALVALPAGTSLAEIVQALNAVGATPQDIINLIIAIDQAGALYGVLEIR' A
#
# COMPACT_ATOMS: atom_id res chain seq x y z
N GLY A 1 -28.69 16.88 7.51
CA GLY A 1 -27.84 16.40 6.39
C GLY A 1 -27.53 14.94 6.62
N ALA A 2 -27.57 14.12 5.58
CA ALA A 2 -27.24 12.69 5.70
C ALA A 2 -25.72 12.53 5.85
N LEU A 3 -25.29 11.84 6.91
CA LEU A 3 -23.90 11.43 7.06
C LEU A 3 -23.69 10.18 6.20
N VAL A 4 -22.84 10.29 5.18
CA VAL A 4 -22.42 9.14 4.38
C VAL A 4 -21.22 8.52 5.08
N ALA A 5 -21.33 7.24 5.46
CA ALA A 5 -20.19 6.49 5.96
C ALA A 5 -19.22 6.24 4.79
N LEU A 6 -18.03 6.84 4.86
CA LEU A 6 -16.95 6.51 3.94
C LEU A 6 -16.27 5.23 4.46
N PRO A 7 -16.09 4.19 3.62
CA PRO A 7 -15.36 3.00 4.03
C PRO A 7 -13.96 3.37 4.49
N ALA A 8 -13.47 2.66 5.51
CA ALA A 8 -12.09 2.80 5.96
C ALA A 8 -11.14 2.50 4.78
N GLY A 9 -10.07 3.28 4.66
CA GLY A 9 -9.01 2.97 3.71
C GLY A 9 -8.33 1.64 4.04
N THR A 10 -7.70 1.02 3.05
CA THR A 10 -6.97 -0.24 3.22
C THR A 10 -5.58 0.01 3.83
N SER A 11 -5.08 -0.95 4.61
CA SER A 11 -3.73 -0.87 5.18
C SER A 11 -2.66 -1.35 4.20
N LEU A 12 -1.42 -0.85 4.34
CA LEU A 12 -0.32 -1.33 3.49
C LEU A 12 -0.09 -2.85 3.63
N ALA A 13 -0.31 -3.41 4.82
CA ALA A 13 -0.21 -4.85 5.06
C ALA A 13 -1.23 -5.65 4.25
N GLU A 14 -2.46 -5.16 4.13
CA GLU A 14 -3.50 -5.79 3.29
C GLU A 14 -3.13 -5.75 1.81
N ILE A 15 -2.54 -4.65 1.34
CA ILE A 15 -2.06 -4.53 -0.05
C ILE A 15 -0.97 -5.57 -0.32
N VAL A 16 0.03 -5.67 0.56
CA VAL A 16 1.14 -6.63 0.43
C VAL A 16 0.61 -8.06 0.44
N GLN A 17 -0.32 -8.38 1.33
CA GLN A 17 -0.91 -9.71 1.42
C GLN A 17 -1.72 -10.08 0.17
N ALA A 18 -2.51 -9.13 -0.35
CA ALA A 18 -3.27 -9.33 -1.59
C ALA A 18 -2.35 -9.54 -2.79
N LEU A 19 -1.28 -8.74 -2.92
CA LEU A 19 -0.31 -8.88 -4.01
C LEU A 19 0.45 -10.21 -3.95
N ASN A 20 0.88 -10.62 -2.76
CA ASN A 20 1.50 -11.94 -2.54
C ASN A 20 0.56 -13.08 -2.95
N ALA A 21 -0.74 -12.99 -2.62
CA ALA A 21 -1.72 -14.01 -2.98
C ALA A 21 -1.98 -14.12 -4.49
N VAL A 22 -1.80 -13.02 -5.23
CA VAL A 22 -1.92 -12.98 -6.70
C VAL A 22 -0.64 -13.50 -7.39
N GLY A 23 0.44 -13.72 -6.64
CA GLY A 23 1.72 -14.20 -7.16
C GLY A 23 2.65 -13.08 -7.64
N ALA A 24 2.46 -11.84 -7.17
CA ALA A 24 3.43 -10.77 -7.39
C ALA A 24 4.77 -11.14 -6.76
N THR A 25 5.88 -10.81 -7.43
CA THR A 25 7.19 -11.09 -6.86
C THR A 25 7.50 -10.11 -5.73
N PRO A 26 8.37 -10.47 -4.76
CA PRO A 26 8.83 -9.53 -3.74
C PRO A 26 9.42 -8.25 -4.35
N GLN A 27 10.11 -8.38 -5.49
CA GLN A 27 10.67 -7.24 -6.23
C GLN A 27 9.57 -6.28 -6.70
N ASP A 28 8.46 -6.80 -7.22
CA ASP A 28 7.33 -5.97 -7.67
C ASP A 28 6.67 -5.22 -6.53
N ILE A 29 6.55 -5.87 -5.37
CA ILE A 29 5.99 -5.25 -4.16
C ILE A 29 6.90 -4.12 -3.67
N ILE A 30 8.22 -4.35 -3.65
CA ILE A 30 9.19 -3.31 -3.28
C ILE A 30 9.11 -2.13 -4.25
N ASN A 31 9.10 -2.40 -5.55
CA ASN A 31 9.01 -1.36 -6.58
C ASN A 31 7.72 -0.53 -6.45
N LEU A 32 6.60 -1.19 -6.11
CA LEU A 32 5.33 -0.52 -5.87
C LEU A 32 5.38 0.37 -4.61
N ILE A 33 6.00 -0.09 -3.52
CA ILE A 33 6.15 0.73 -2.31
C ILE A 33 7.05 1.94 -2.56
N ILE A 34 8.13 1.78 -3.31
CA ILE A 34 8.97 2.90 -3.75
C ILE A 34 8.17 3.90 -4.58
N ALA A 35 7.29 3.42 -5.47
CA ALA A 35 6.43 4.30 -6.27
C ALA A 35 5.42 5.09 -5.39
N ILE A 36 4.86 4.46 -4.35
CA ILE A 36 3.97 5.12 -3.38
C ILE A 36 4.72 6.20 -2.57
N ASP A 37 5.97 5.92 -2.18
CA ASP A 37 6.86 6.88 -1.51
C ASP A 37 7.17 8.09 -2.41
N GLN A 38 7.56 7.83 -3.67
CA GLN A 38 7.82 8.88 -4.67
C GLN A 38 6.58 9.72 -5.00
N ALA A 39 5.39 9.13 -4.92
CA ALA A 39 4.13 9.84 -5.08
C ALA A 39 3.76 10.72 -3.87
N GLY A 40 4.52 10.66 -2.77
CA GLY A 40 4.22 11.34 -1.51
C GLY A 40 2.98 10.79 -0.80
N ALA A 41 2.51 9.60 -1.21
CA ALA A 41 1.34 8.94 -0.64
C ALA A 41 1.71 8.04 0.56
N LEU A 42 3.00 7.82 0.80
CA LEU A 42 3.47 7.07 1.96
C LEU A 42 3.46 7.95 3.21
N TYR A 43 2.56 7.63 4.15
CA TYR A 43 2.58 8.21 5.50
C TYR A 43 3.60 7.45 6.35
N GLY A 44 4.89 7.76 6.18
CA GLY A 44 5.99 7.09 6.90
C GLY A 44 7.35 7.30 6.23
N VAL A 45 8.36 6.55 6.71
CA VAL A 45 9.68 6.49 6.09
C VAL A 45 9.86 5.09 5.52
N LEU A 46 10.16 5.00 4.22
CA LEU A 46 10.57 3.74 3.61
C LEU A 46 12.00 3.40 4.03
N GLU A 47 12.17 2.23 4.64
CA GLU A 47 13.48 1.69 5.00
C GLU A 47 13.71 0.35 4.30
N ILE A 48 14.84 0.22 3.59
CA ILE A 48 15.24 -1.00 2.89
C ILE A 48 16.54 -1.47 3.56
N ARG A 49 16.54 -2.69 4.10
CA ARG A 49 17.70 -3.33 4.75
C ARG A 49 18.00 -4.68 4.14
#